data_AF-A0A496SFU2-F1
#
_entry.id   AF-A0A496SFU2-F1
#
_cell.length_a   1.000
_cell.length_b   1.000
_cell.length_c   1.000
_cell.angle_alpha   90.00
_cell.angle_beta   90.00
_cell.angle_gamma   90.00
#
_symmetry.space_group_name_H-M   'P 1'
#
loop_
_entity.id
_entity.type
_entity.pdbx_description
1 polymer ?
#
loop_
_entity_poly.entity_id
_entity_poly.type
_entity_poly.pdbx_seq_one_letter_code
_entity_poly.pdbx_strand_id
1 'polypeptide(L)' 'MKGITYEVRGSTVYALEGGEEAGRVEVPEIELHWADGVYVRLAGIAGVWTREDLRGRGIASRMMEEAKRFAI' A
#
# COMPACT_ATOMS: atom_id res chain seq x y z
N MET A 1 0.52 -10.61 15.32
CA MET A 1 -0.43 -11.28 14.42
C MET A 1 0.23 -12.55 13.93
N LYS A 2 -0.13 -13.73 14.47
CA LYS A 2 0.44 -14.99 13.96
C LYS A 2 -0.14 -15.23 12.57
N GLY A 3 0.72 -15.42 11.56
CA GLY A 3 0.30 -15.83 10.21
C GLY A 3 0.36 -14.77 9.12
N ILE A 4 0.43 -13.47 9.44
CA ILE A 4 0.53 -12.40 8.43
C ILE A 4 1.96 -11.88 8.31
N THR A 5 2.54 -11.96 7.12
CA THR A 5 3.80 -11.29 6.74
C THR A 5 3.51 -10.10 5.83
N TYR A 6 4.47 -9.18 5.74
CA TYR A 6 4.37 -8.01 4.86
C TYR A 6 5.56 -7.99 3.92
N GLU A 7 5.31 -7.85 2.63
CA GLU A 7 6.34 -7.83 1.60
C GLU A 7 6.15 -6.63 0.68
N VAL A 8 7.25 -5.96 0.34
CA VAL A 8 7.26 -4.91 -0.68
C VAL A 8 7.74 -5.52 -1.99
N ARG A 9 6.93 -5.42 -3.04
CA ARG A 9 7.29 -5.86 -4.39
C ARG A 9 7.01 -4.72 -5.35
N GLY A 10 8.06 -4.15 -5.92
CA GLY A 10 7.96 -2.93 -6.71
C GLY A 10 7.38 -1.79 -5.89
N SER A 11 6.31 -1.17 -6.38
CA SER A 11 5.57 -0.09 -5.72
C SER A 11 4.41 -0.58 -4.84
N THR A 12 4.32 -1.88 -4.53
CA THR A 12 3.17 -2.45 -3.81
C THR A 12 3.59 -3.11 -2.50
N VAL A 13 2.84 -2.84 -1.43
CA VAL A 13 2.88 -3.60 -0.18
C VAL A 13 1.84 -4.70 -0.24
N TYR A 14 2.25 -5.93 0.01
CA TYR A 14 1.39 -7.08 0.18
C TYR A 14 1.35 -7.49 1.64
N ALA A 15 0.16 -7.80 2.15
CA ALA A 15 0.00 -8.62 3.35
C ALA A 15 -0.26 -10.05 2.88
N LEU A 16 0.52 -11.01 3.39
CA LEU A 16 0.41 -12.41 3.01
C LEU A 16 0.03 -13.28 4.22
N GLU A 17 -0.97 -14.15 4.06
CA GLU A 17 -1.28 -15.20 5.02
C GLU A 17 -0.94 -16.57 4.43
N GLY A 18 0.07 -17.25 4.99
CA GLY A 18 0.51 -18.54 4.45
C GLY A 18 1.04 -18.46 3.01
N GLY A 19 1.51 -17.29 2.57
CA GLY A 19 1.97 -17.04 1.20
C GLY A 19 0.91 -16.49 0.25
N GLU A 20 -0.37 -16.55 0.63
CA GLU A 20 -1.49 -16.05 -0.17
C GLU A 20 -1.82 -14.58 0.15
N GLU A 21 -2.27 -13.84 -0.85
CA GLU A 21 -2.62 -12.42 -0.69
C GLU A 21 -3.80 -12.24 0.28
N ALA A 22 -3.52 -11.58 1.40
CA ALA A 22 -4.48 -11.19 2.42
C ALA A 22 -4.86 -9.70 2.32
N GLY A 23 -4.12 -8.93 1.54
CA GLY A 23 -4.39 -7.53 1.23
C GLY A 23 -3.25 -6.89 0.48
N ARG A 24 -3.49 -5.71 -0.07
CA ARG A 24 -2.46 -4.90 -0.72
C ARG A 24 -2.69 -3.40 -0.57
N VAL A 25 -1.61 -2.65 -0.78
CA VAL A 25 -1.59 -1.20 -1.01
C VAL A 25 -0.60 -0.91 -2.13
N GLU A 26 -1.05 -0.24 -3.18
CA GLU A 26 -0.20 0.20 -4.29
C GLU A 26 0.21 1.66 -4.08
N VAL A 27 1.47 1.98 -4.38
CA VAL A 27 2.07 3.32 -4.23
C VAL A 27 2.56 3.81 -5.61
N PRO A 28 1.64 4.10 -6.56
CA PRO A 28 2.05 4.56 -7.88
C PRO A 28 2.69 5.95 -7.80
N GLU A 29 3.65 6.20 -8.67
CA GLU A 29 4.16 7.54 -8.88
C GLU A 29 3.21 8.29 -9.83
N ILE A 30 2.83 9.51 -9.46
CA ILE A 30 1.87 10.33 -10.21
C ILE A 30 2.53 11.66 -10.54
N GLU A 31 2.50 12.03 -11.83
CA GLU A 31 2.75 13.40 -12.27
C GLU A 31 1.44 14.19 -12.19
N LEU A 32 1.34 15.06 -11.18
CA LEU A 32 0.16 15.86 -10.92
C LEU A 32 0.35 17.28 -11.45
N HIS A 33 -0.56 17.72 -12.32
CA HIS A 33 -0.71 19.12 -12.67
C HIS A 33 -1.42 19.86 -11.51
N TRP A 34 -0.64 20.52 -10.66
CA TRP A 34 -1.13 21.13 -9.42
C TRP A 34 -1.75 22.51 -9.65
N ALA A 35 -1.15 23.30 -10.53
CA ALA A 35 -1.58 24.65 -10.91
C ALA A 35 -1.06 24.97 -12.31
N ASP A 36 -1.50 26.10 -12.89
CA ASP A 36 -1.09 26.52 -14.23
C ASP A 36 0.43 26.51 -14.41
N GLY A 37 0.92 25.63 -15.29
CA GLY A 37 2.34 25.43 -15.56
C GLY A 37 3.14 24.75 -14.44
N VAL A 38 2.51 24.28 -13.37
CA VAL A 38 3.16 23.63 -12.21
C VAL A 38 2.82 22.15 -12.14
N TYR A 39 3.85 21.32 -12.33
CA TYR A 39 3.77 19.86 -12.28
C TYR A 39 4.63 19.34 -11.13
N VAL A 40 4.09 18.41 -10.35
CA VAL A 40 4.79 17.79 -9.22
C VAL A 40 4.71 16.27 -9.33
N ARG A 41 5.79 15.58 -8.92
CA ARG A 41 5.78 14.12 -8.75
C ARG A 41 5.35 13.82 -7.32
N LEU A 42 4.35 12.96 -7.15
CA LEU A 42 3.87 12.54 -5.84
C LEU A 42 3.67 11.03 -5.77
N ALA A 43 3.77 10.49 -4.56
CA ALA A 43 3.35 9.13 -4.27
C ALA A 43 1.83 9.09 -4.12
N GLY A 44 1.15 8.40 -5.03
CA GLY A 44 -0.27 8.08 -4.90
C GLY A 44 -0.47 6.89 -3.97
N ILE A 45 -1.69 6.71 -3.47
CA ILE A 45 -2.12 5.50 -2.77
C ILE A 45 -3.30 4.92 -3.52
N ALA A 46 -3.17 3.69 -3.99
CA ALA A 46 -4.15 3.01 -4.83
C ALA A 46 -4.32 1.53 -4.45
N GLY A 47 -5.32 0.87 -5.02
CA GLY A 47 -5.49 -0.58 -4.91
C GLY A 47 -5.68 -1.12 -3.49
N VAL A 48 -6.06 -0.26 -2.53
CA VAL A 48 -6.14 -0.62 -1.10
C VAL A 48 -7.26 -1.61 -0.85
N TRP A 49 -6.91 -2.81 -0.41
CA TRP A 49 -7.90 -3.79 0.02
C TRP A 49 -7.35 -4.74 1.08
N THR A 50 -8.25 -5.37 1.84
CA THR A 50 -7.93 -6.41 2.83
C THR A 50 -9.03 -7.46 2.81
N ARG A 51 -8.65 -8.74 2.84
CA ARG A 51 -9.55 -9.89 2.84
C ARG A 51 -10.54 -9.80 3.99
N GLU A 52 -11.81 -10.13 3.72
CA GLU A 52 -12.93 -9.73 4.59
C GLU A 52 -12.87 -10.39 5.98
N ASP A 53 -12.49 -11.66 6.02
CA ASP A 53 -12.30 -12.47 7.23
C ASP A 53 -11.14 -11.99 8.12
N LEU A 54 -10.25 -11.16 7.57
CA LEU A 54 -9.09 -10.61 8.27
C LEU A 54 -9.24 -9.13 8.65
N ARG A 55 -10.39 -8.52 8.36
CA ARG A 55 -10.67 -7.12 8.71
C ARG A 55 -10.72 -6.91 10.22
N GLY A 56 -10.50 -5.67 10.65
CA GLY A 56 -10.45 -5.31 12.08
C GLY A 56 -9.17 -5.75 12.81
N ARG A 57 -8.21 -6.37 12.12
CA ARG A 57 -6.95 -6.87 12.70
C ARG A 57 -5.76 -5.92 12.53
N GLY A 58 -5.97 -4.72 12.01
CA GLY A 58 -4.92 -3.71 11.81
C GLY A 58 -4.01 -3.91 10.59
N ILE A 59 -4.33 -4.86 9.69
CA ILE A 59 -3.52 -5.17 8.50
C ILE A 59 -3.39 -3.96 7.57
N ALA A 60 -4.50 -3.32 7.24
CA ALA A 60 -4.50 -2.12 6.39
C ALA A 60 -3.63 -1.00 6.98
N SER A 61 -3.76 -0.73 8.29
CA SER A 61 -2.93 0.25 8.99
C SER A 61 -1.45 -0.10 8.90
N ARG A 62 -1.09 -1.37 9.10
CA ARG A 62 0.30 -1.81 8.99
C ARG A 62 0.84 -1.69 7.57
N MET A 63 0.07 -2.09 6.55
CA MET A 63 0.46 -1.91 5.15
C MET A 63 0.68 -0.43 4.81
N MET A 64 -0.17 0.48 5.31
CA MET A 64 0.01 1.92 5.12
C MET A 64 1.27 2.46 5.81
N GLU A 65 1.63 1.95 6.99
CA GLU A 65 2.90 2.30 7.62
C GLU A 65 4.10 1.84 6.81
N GLU A 66 4.05 0.64 6.21
CA GLU A 66 5.11 0.19 5.30
C GLU A 66 5.13 1.04 4.01
N ALA A 67 3.96 1.33 3.42
CA ALA A 67 3.83 2.14 2.21
C ALA A 67 4.48 3.52 2.38
N LYS A 68 4.23 4.19 3.51
CA LYS A 68 4.84 5.49 3.83
C LYS A 68 6.36 5.46 3.96
N ARG A 69 6.98 4.32 4.25
CA ARG A 69 8.44 4.22 4.45
C ARG A 69 9.23 4.24 3.14
N PHE A 70 8.61 3.87 2.03
CA PHE A 70 9.23 3.89 0.71
C PHE A 70 8.49 4.76 -0.30
N ALA A 71 7.34 5.33 0.07
CA ALA A 71 6.78 6.48 -0.63
C ALA A 71 7.82 7.61 -0.61
N ILE A 72 8.03 8.19 -1.80
CA ILE A 72 9.04 9.19 -2.18
C ILE A 72 9.52 10.10 -1.04
#